data_AF-A0A1I3DYV1-F1
#
_entry.id   AF-A0A1I3DYV1-F1
#
_cell.length_a   1.000
_cell.length_b   1.000
_cell.length_c   1.000
_cell.angle_alpha   90.00
_cell.angle_beta   90.00
_cell.angle_gamma   90.00
#
_symmetry.space_group_name_H-M   'P 1'
#
loop_
_entity.id
_entity.type
_entity.pdbx_description
1 polymer ?
#
loop_
_entity_poly.entity_id
_entity_poly.type
_entity_poly.pdbx_seq_one_letter_code
_entity_poly.pdbx_strand_id
1 'polypeptide(L)'
;MGFDPIDCLAVADRVADCAVQPPLEEPAVDNVYGVLDTKDSGIATIDLTDVICPDRPLCHPIKGRTVIWKDSDHITSTWFVQQREAVWRRLLATGLLA
;
A
#
# COMPACT_ATOMS: atom_id res chain seq x y z
N MET A 1 5.88 -10.20 18.35
CA MET A 1 4.51 -9.66 18.45
C MET A 1 4.61 -8.21 18.03
N GLY A 2 4.01 -7.88 16.89
CA GLY A 2 4.11 -6.57 16.24
C GLY A 2 2.91 -5.69 16.53
N PHE A 3 2.91 -4.49 15.96
CA PHE A 3 1.78 -3.57 16.01
C PHE A 3 0.60 -4.11 15.19
N ASP A 4 -0.60 -4.17 15.78
CA ASP A 4 -1.84 -4.55 15.11
C ASP A 4 -2.79 -3.32 15.07
N PRO A 5 -3.13 -2.79 13.88
CA PRO A 5 -3.99 -1.62 13.76
C PRO A 5 -5.42 -1.86 14.24
N ILE A 6 -5.95 -3.07 14.09
CA ILE A 6 -7.31 -3.42 14.52
C ILE A 6 -7.38 -3.44 16.05
N ASP A 7 -6.41 -4.08 16.70
CA ASP A 7 -6.35 -4.09 18.17
C ASP A 7 -6.16 -2.67 18.73
N CYS A 8 -5.33 -1.85 18.09
CA CYS A 8 -5.14 -0.45 18.47
C CYS A 8 -6.46 0.34 18.37
N LEU A 9 -7.17 0.22 17.24
CA LEU A 9 -8.43 0.93 17.00
C LEU A 9 -9.52 0.57 18.03
N ALA A 10 -9.44 -0.62 18.63
CA ALA A 10 -10.41 -1.05 19.63
C ALA A 10 -10.24 -0.34 20.98
N VAL A 11 -9.06 0.21 21.28
CA VAL A 11 -8.72 0.72 22.62
C VAL A 11 -8.17 2.15 22.63
N ALA A 12 -7.69 2.68 21.52
CA ALA A 12 -7.04 3.99 21.47
C ALA A 12 -8.03 5.15 21.58
N ASP A 13 -7.63 6.21 22.30
CA ASP A 13 -8.42 7.43 22.43
C ASP A 13 -8.50 8.23 21.11
N ARG A 14 -7.49 8.08 20.24
CA ARG A 14 -7.39 8.79 18.96
C ARG A 14 -7.01 7.85 17.84
N VAL A 15 -7.73 7.93 16.71
CA VAL A 15 -7.45 7.16 15.49
C VAL A 15 -6.03 7.40 14.96
N ALA A 16 -5.50 8.62 15.13
CA ALA A 16 -4.15 8.96 14.70
C ALA A 16 -3.05 8.16 15.45
N ASP A 17 -3.34 7.68 16.66
CA ASP A 17 -2.39 6.88 17.45
C ASP A 17 -2.25 5.45 16.91
N CYS A 18 -3.14 5.06 16.00
CA CYS A 18 -3.12 3.77 15.31
C CYS A 18 -2.57 3.85 13.88
N ALA A 19 -1.85 4.92 13.53
CA ALA A 19 -1.24 5.05 12.21
C ALA A 19 -0.22 3.92 11.95
N VAL A 20 -0.31 3.30 10.78
CA VAL A 20 0.68 2.32 10.32
C VAL A 20 1.88 3.08 9.76
N GLN A 21 3.07 2.67 10.16
CA GLN A 21 4.33 3.21 9.64
C GLN A 21 4.85 2.23 8.58
N PRO A 22 4.79 2.58 7.28
CA PRO A 22 5.43 1.77 6.27
C PRO A 22 6.95 1.84 6.46
N PRO A 23 7.71 0.86 5.93
CA PRO A 23 9.15 0.96 5.86
C PRO A 23 9.58 2.31 5.25
N LEU A 24 10.51 3.00 5.91
CA LEU A 24 11.07 4.27 5.40
C LEU A 24 12.02 4.02 4.22
N GLU A 25 12.63 2.84 4.21
CA GLU A 25 13.51 2.38 3.14
C GLU A 25 12.78 1.40 2.24
N GLU A 26 13.03 1.52 0.94
CA GLU A 26 12.52 0.59 -0.05
C GLU A 26 13.14 -0.81 0.20
N PRO A 27 12.31 -1.87 0.26
CA PRO A 27 12.82 -3.24 0.40
C PRO A 27 13.88 -3.56 -0.66
N ALA A 28 14.98 -4.20 -0.26
CA ALA A 28 16.05 -4.55 -1.19
C ALA A 28 15.59 -5.44 -2.37
N VAL A 29 14.48 -6.18 -2.20
CA VAL A 29 13.87 -6.98 -3.25
C VAL A 29 13.30 -6.13 -4.40
N ASP A 30 12.90 -4.89 -4.15
CA ASP A 30 12.32 -4.01 -5.19
C ASP A 30 13.38 -3.64 -6.24
N ASN A 31 14.65 -3.51 -5.83
CA ASN A 31 15.78 -3.36 -6.76
C ASN A 31 15.89 -4.54 -7.74
N VAL A 32 15.56 -5.76 -7.32
CA VAL A 32 15.57 -6.93 -8.20
C VAL A 32 14.50 -6.79 -9.28
N TYR A 33 13.30 -6.35 -8.90
CA TYR A 33 12.21 -6.12 -9.85
C TYR A 33 12.51 -4.95 -10.80
N GLY A 34 13.09 -3.85 -10.31
CA GLY A 34 13.50 -2.72 -11.15
C GLY A 34 14.58 -3.09 -12.18
N VAL A 35 15.51 -3.98 -11.83
CA VAL A 35 16.49 -4.53 -12.79
C VAL A 35 15.82 -5.41 -13.86
N LEU A 36 14.80 -6.19 -13.48
CA LEU A 36 14.06 -7.02 -14.44
C LEU A 36 13.24 -6.17 -15.41
N ASP A 37 12.53 -5.16 -14.91
CA ASP A 37 11.80 -4.15 -15.70
C ASP A 37 12.73 -3.46 -16.72
N THR A 38 13.93 -3.07 -16.29
CA THR A 38 14.92 -2.44 -17.18
C THR A 38 15.45 -3.38 -18.28
N LYS A 39 15.47 -4.70 -18.04
CA LYS A 39 16.13 -5.68 -18.92
C LYS A 39 15.19 -6.37 -19.92
N ASP A 40 13.91 -6.48 -19.60
CA ASP A 40 12.94 -7.23 -20.40
C ASP A 40 11.72 -6.35 -20.67
N SER A 41 11.49 -6.03 -21.95
CA SER A 41 10.33 -5.22 -22.38
C SER A 41 8.98 -5.87 -22.12
N GLY A 42 8.93 -7.15 -21.73
CA GLY A 42 7.73 -7.85 -21.29
C GLY A 42 7.45 -7.74 -19.79
N ILE A 43 8.31 -7.05 -19.02
CA ILE A 43 8.18 -6.85 -17.58
C ILE A 43 8.07 -5.36 -17.29
N ALA A 44 7.19 -5.00 -16.36
CA ALA A 44 7.07 -3.65 -15.84
C ALA A 44 6.74 -3.69 -14.35
N THR A 45 7.23 -2.69 -13.62
CA THR A 45 6.88 -2.46 -12.22
C THR A 45 5.87 -1.32 -12.10
N ILE A 46 5.01 -1.40 -11.07
CA ILE A 46 4.17 -0.28 -10.66
C ILE A 46 4.35 -0.06 -9.17
N ASP A 47 4.58 1.20 -8.78
CA ASP A 47 4.51 1.60 -7.38
C ASP A 47 3.04 1.90 -7.02
N LEU A 48 2.55 1.25 -5.96
CA LEU A 48 1.21 1.45 -5.41
C LEU A 48 1.26 2.13 -4.03
N THR A 49 2.43 2.52 -3.55
CA THR A 49 2.62 3.05 -2.20
C THR A 49 1.78 4.30 -1.96
N ASP A 50 1.75 5.24 -2.91
CA ASP A 50 0.94 6.46 -2.83
C ASP A 50 -0.56 6.21 -3.02
N VAL A 51 -0.93 5.13 -3.71
CA VAL A 51 -2.32 4.68 -3.86
C VAL A 51 -2.85 4.10 -2.54
N ILE A 52 -2.03 3.31 -1.85
CA ILE A 52 -2.41 2.67 -0.59
C ILE A 52 -2.27 3.62 0.60
N CYS A 53 -1.18 4.39 0.63
CA CYS A 53 -0.79 5.29 1.70
C CYS A 53 -0.42 6.68 1.14
N PRO A 54 -1.44 7.50 0.78
CA PRO A 54 -1.19 8.81 0.18
C PRO A 54 -0.54 9.81 1.14
N ASP A 55 -0.68 9.62 2.45
CA ASP A 55 -0.28 10.58 3.50
C ASP A 55 1.04 10.19 4.20
N ARG A 56 1.95 9.49 3.49
CA ARG A 56 3.27 9.08 4.01
C ARG A 56 4.00 10.23 4.72
N PRO A 57 4.76 9.95 5.81
CA PRO A 57 5.19 8.63 6.27
C PRO A 57 4.22 7.94 7.24
N LEU A 58 3.02 8.48 7.49
CA LEU A 58 2.02 7.88 8.37
C LEU A 58 0.80 7.43 7.56
N CYS A 59 0.53 6.13 7.56
CA CYS A 59 -0.63 5.58 6.87
C CYS A 59 -1.83 5.53 7.81
N HIS A 60 -2.94 6.12 7.39
CA HIS A 60 -4.16 6.09 8.17
C HIS A 60 -4.66 4.64 8.37
N PRO A 61 -5.10 4.27 9.59
CA PRO A 61 -5.69 2.95 9.84
C PRO A 61 -7.10 2.83 9.26
N ILE A 62 -7.79 3.96 9.11
CA ILE A 62 -9.15 4.09 8.57
C ILE A 62 -9.21 5.33 7.69
N LYS A 63 -9.94 5.26 6.56
CA LYS A 63 -10.31 6.44 5.76
C LYS A 63 -11.83 6.47 5.57
N GLY A 64 -12.46 7.54 6.05
CA GLY A 64 -13.92 7.63 6.13
C GLY A 64 -14.47 6.54 7.04
N ARG A 65 -15.16 5.55 6.46
CA ARG A 65 -15.72 4.38 7.17
C ARG A 65 -15.04 3.05 6.83
N THR A 66 -13.96 3.10 6.05
CA THR A 66 -13.25 1.91 5.58
C THR A 66 -12.00 1.68 6.41
N VAL A 67 -11.88 0.51 7.04
CA VAL A 67 -10.63 0.05 7.66
C VAL A 67 -9.63 -0.28 6.56
N ILE A 68 -8.46 0.33 6.61
CA ILE A 68 -7.42 0.20 5.59
C ILE A 68 -6.58 -1.05 5.86
N TRP A 69 -6.14 -1.24 7.10
CA TRP A 69 -5.16 -2.25 7.46
C TRP A 69 -5.78 -3.38 8.26
N LYS A 70 -5.45 -4.61 7.88
CA LYS A 70 -5.80 -5.82 8.62
C LYS A 70 -4.78 -6.07 9.74
N ASP A 71 -3.50 -5.82 9.45
CA ASP A 71 -2.35 -5.94 10.34
C ASP A 71 -1.24 -4.97 9.86
N SER A 72 -0.02 -5.08 10.38
CA SER A 72 1.11 -4.20 10.02
C SER A 72 1.51 -4.24 8.55
N ASP A 73 1.19 -5.32 7.83
CA ASP A 73 1.73 -5.60 6.50
C ASP A 73 0.64 -5.83 5.44
N HIS A 74 -0.61 -5.99 5.85
CA HIS A 74 -1.73 -6.29 4.96
C HIS A 74 -2.83 -5.24 5.02
N ILE A 75 -3.29 -4.82 3.84
CA ILE A 75 -4.52 -4.04 3.69
C ILE A 75 -5.77 -4.91 3.57
N THR A 76 -6.94 -4.35 3.87
CA THR A 76 -8.21 -5.01 3.65
C THR A 76 -8.57 -5.06 2.17
N SER A 77 -9.29 -6.11 1.76
CA SER A 77 -9.80 -6.23 0.38
C SER A 77 -10.76 -5.10 0.03
N THR A 78 -11.60 -4.69 0.98
CA THR A 78 -12.55 -3.57 0.81
C THR A 78 -11.81 -2.27 0.46
N TRP A 79 -10.70 -1.98 1.15
CA TRP A 79 -9.88 -0.83 0.82
C TRP A 79 -9.25 -0.95 -0.57
N PHE A 80 -8.66 -2.10 -0.89
CA PHE A 80 -8.01 -2.30 -2.19
C PHE A 80 -8.98 -2.18 -3.38
N VAL A 81 -10.20 -2.70 -3.25
CA VAL A 81 -11.24 -2.57 -4.28
C VAL A 81 -11.60 -1.11 -4.54
N GLN A 82 -11.60 -0.26 -3.51
CA GLN A 82 -11.83 1.19 -3.68
C GLN A 82 -10.71 1.86 -4.51
N GLN A 83 -9.51 1.28 -4.53
CA GLN A 83 -8.38 1.77 -5.32
C GLN A 83 -8.31 1.20 -6.74
N ARG A 84 -9.25 0.33 -7.14
CA ARG A 84 -9.22 -0.39 -8.42
C ARG A 84 -8.92 0.51 -9.61
N GLU A 85 -9.57 1.66 -9.71
CA GLU A 85 -9.36 2.59 -10.83
C GLU A 85 -7.95 3.20 -10.85
N ALA A 86 -7.39 3.52 -9.68
CA ALA A 86 -6.03 4.03 -9.58
C ALA A 86 -5.01 2.96 -9.96
N VAL A 87 -5.19 1.73 -9.45
CA VAL A 87 -4.35 0.57 -9.80
C VAL A 87 -4.46 0.26 -11.30
N TRP A 88 -5.67 0.24 -11.86
CA TRP A 88 -5.90 -0.05 -13.27
C TRP A 88 -5.24 0.99 -14.18
N ARG A 89 -5.29 2.27 -13.84
CA ARG A 89 -4.55 3.31 -14.58
C ARG A 89 -3.04 3.08 -14.54
N ARG A 90 -2.47 2.68 -13.40
CA ARG A 90 -1.03 2.36 -13.29
C ARG A 90 -0.67 1.15 -14.15
N LEU A 91 -1.50 0.12 -14.15
CA LEU A 91 -1.32 -1.07 -14.99
C LEU A 91 -1.35 -0.71 -16.48
N LEU A 92 -2.34 0.06 -16.93
CA LEU A 92 -2.42 0.50 -18.33
C LEU A 92 -1.23 1.37 -18.75
N ALA A 93 -0.73 2.21 -17.84
CA ALA A 93 0.42 3.07 -18.10
C ALA A 93 1.74 2.31 -18.36
N THR A 94 1.79 1.01 -18.03
CA THR A 94 2.94 0.15 -18.39
C THR A 94 3.01 -0.15 -19.88
N GLY A 95 1.89 -0.05 -20.61
CA GLY A 95 1.80 -0.44 -22.02
C GLY A 95 1.75 -1.96 -22.26
N LEU A 96 1.85 -2.80 -21.23
CA LEU A 96 1.86 -4.27 -21.36
C LEU A 96 0.45 -4.88 -21.57
N LEU A 97 -0.59 -4.12 -21.27
CA LEU A 97 -2.00 -4.56 -21.35
C LEU A 97 -2.79 -3.89 -22.49
N ALA A 98 -2.08 -3.24 -23.41
CA ALA A 98 -2.66 -2.55 -24.57
C ALA A 98 -3.08 -3.52 -25.68
#